data_AF-A0A7Z9TFM4-F1
#
_entry.id   AF-A0A7Z9TFM4-F1
#
_cell.length_a   1.000
_cell.length_b   1.000
_cell.length_c   1.000
_cell.angle_alpha   90.00
_cell.angle_beta   90.00
_cell.angle_gamma   90.00
#
_symmetry.space_group_name_H-M   'P 1'
#
loop_
_entity.id
_entity.type
_entity.pdbx_description
1 polymer ?
#
loop_
_entity_poly.entity_id
_entity_poly.type
_entity_poly.pdbx_seq_one_letter_code
_entity_poly.pdbx_strand_id
1 'polypeptide(L)'
;MGIKTLYWILLSLFLAGCMINDETYDYQEKLVVWAHLQSNMHMIDTVFVSRSAEISESTPAESLWVSDAEVRVIGDTIDLLLSAVPGIPGRYVMGSDHIFISGETYTISVTHNGERVSGTTTIPEELSIESTHPSVYYCRGQEYDVPSINIDNFVIDIGSPFGFRITGAIDTVALRQGNCFTESFASYPLYKIDFNEDDYQTIRIISFALEADSMDLEPFNDINANGFWDAGEEFEDWNNSGLRDSVYINLIYDTTGTYVRWKGGYFRDENNVPYKLNPWPWNVETAPVSMSWLFYDYYGLHLMTFQATDEAFFNYFQGLPEFNSFVLPSSNIDGGYGLVSSSASRSFLVYIDRFEE
;
A
#
# COMPACT_ATOMS: atom_id res chain seq x y z
N MET A 1 48.93 39.03 -3.13
CA MET A 1 48.14 38.70 -1.93
C MET A 1 48.93 37.71 -1.12
N GLY A 2 49.33 38.05 0.10
CA GLY A 2 50.23 37.19 0.89
C GLY A 2 49.54 35.89 1.29
N ILE A 3 50.28 34.78 1.39
CA ILE A 3 49.78 33.47 1.86
C ILE A 3 49.00 33.61 3.18
N LYS A 4 49.40 34.55 4.05
CA LYS A 4 48.67 34.89 5.28
C LYS A 4 47.27 35.45 5.01
N THR A 5 47.11 36.35 4.04
CA THR A 5 45.80 36.95 3.68
C THR A 5 44.85 35.91 3.10
N LEU A 6 45.37 34.96 2.30
CA LEU A 6 44.58 33.85 1.75
C LEU A 6 44.11 32.89 2.86
N TYR A 7 44.96 32.64 3.87
CA TYR A 7 44.62 31.79 5.02
C TYR A 7 43.48 32.37 5.87
N TRP A 8 43.48 33.69 6.10
CA TRP A 8 42.41 34.37 6.83
C TRP A 8 41.09 34.40 6.05
N ILE A 9 41.13 34.49 4.72
CA ILE A 9 39.94 34.42 3.86
C ILE A 9 39.36 32.99 3.83
N LEU A 10 40.21 31.96 3.72
CA LEU A 10 39.76 30.56 3.80
C LEU A 10 39.21 30.21 5.19
N LEU A 11 39.83 30.70 6.27
CA LEU A 11 39.35 30.45 7.63
C LEU A 11 37.99 31.11 7.90
N SER A 12 37.73 32.29 7.32
CA SER A 12 36.42 32.96 7.42
C SER A 12 35.35 32.30 6.54
N LEU A 13 35.72 31.72 5.39
CA LEU A 13 34.83 30.87 4.58
C LEU A 13 34.50 29.52 5.25
N PHE A 14 35.42 28.95 6.04
CA PHE A 14 35.16 27.74 6.85
C PHE A 14 34.26 28.00 8.07
N LEU A 15 34.32 29.21 8.64
CA LEU A 15 33.47 29.61 9.77
C LEU A 15 32.10 30.17 9.35
N ALA A 16 31.93 30.49 8.06
CA ALA A 16 30.66 30.83 7.44
C ALA A 16 29.98 29.60 6.81
N GLY A 17 30.28 28.39 7.28
CA GLY A 17 29.42 27.23 7.05
C GLY A 17 28.00 27.62 7.45
N CYS A 18 27.05 27.45 6.54
CA CYS A 18 25.65 27.78 6.78
C CYS A 18 25.24 27.22 8.13
N MET A 19 24.96 28.09 9.10
CA MET A 19 23.99 27.76 10.12
C MET A 19 22.70 27.56 9.33
N ILE A 20 22.42 26.31 8.96
CA ILE A 20 21.05 25.92 8.62
C ILE A 20 20.28 26.38 9.85
N ASN A 21 19.41 27.36 9.62
CA ASN A 21 18.45 27.77 10.61
C ASN A 21 17.52 26.55 10.70
N ASP A 22 17.90 25.58 11.53
CA ASP A 22 16.97 24.56 11.99
C ASP A 22 15.93 25.36 12.75
N GLU A 23 14.89 25.81 12.05
CA GLU A 23 13.65 26.20 12.69
C GLU A 23 13.22 24.95 13.43
N THR A 24 13.55 24.88 14.72
CA THR A 24 13.07 23.81 15.59
C THR A 24 11.56 23.95 15.59
N TYR A 25 10.91 23.05 14.84
CA TYR A 25 9.47 22.99 14.77
C TYR A 25 8.96 22.82 16.20
N ASP A 26 8.28 23.85 16.72
CA ASP A 26 7.75 23.84 18.08
C ASP A 26 6.56 22.89 18.09
N TYR A 27 6.80 21.68 18.59
CA TYR A 27 5.78 20.65 18.65
C TYR A 27 4.63 21.10 19.54
N GLN A 28 3.40 20.90 19.07
CA GLN A 28 2.21 21.16 19.85
C GLN A 28 1.39 19.89 19.92
N GLU A 29 1.03 19.49 21.12
CA GLU A 29 0.07 18.41 21.33
C GLU A 29 -1.29 18.80 20.75
N LYS A 30 -1.85 17.95 19.88
CA LYS A 30 -3.12 18.17 19.20
C LYS A 30 -3.86 16.86 18.98
N LEU A 31 -5.14 16.96 18.60
CA LEU A 31 -5.89 15.82 18.06
C LEU A 31 -5.29 15.37 16.71
N VAL A 32 -5.25 14.06 16.52
CA VAL A 32 -4.82 13.39 15.30
C VAL A 32 -6.02 12.64 14.72
N VAL A 33 -6.35 12.90 13.47
CA VAL A 33 -7.52 12.34 12.79
C VAL A 33 -7.11 11.66 11.49
N TRP A 34 -7.51 10.41 11.32
CA TRP A 34 -7.37 9.70 10.05
C TRP A 34 -8.72 9.23 9.54
N ALA A 35 -9.00 9.50 8.28
CA ALA A 35 -10.18 9.00 7.60
C ALA A 35 -9.89 8.77 6.12
N HIS A 36 -10.53 7.75 5.56
CA HIS A 36 -10.54 7.50 4.12
C HIS A 36 -11.97 7.24 3.66
N LEU A 37 -12.41 7.96 2.63
CA LEU A 37 -13.71 7.78 1.99
C LEU A 37 -13.53 7.19 0.60
N GLN A 38 -14.40 6.28 0.18
CA GLN A 38 -14.29 5.67 -1.14
C GLN A 38 -15.58 5.84 -1.93
N SER A 39 -15.44 6.18 -3.22
CA SER A 39 -16.58 6.41 -4.10
C SER A 39 -17.44 5.17 -4.27
N ASN A 40 -18.74 5.41 -4.41
CA ASN A 40 -19.78 4.42 -4.64
C ASN A 40 -19.85 3.31 -3.58
N MET A 41 -19.35 3.58 -2.37
CA MET A 41 -19.41 2.64 -1.26
C MET A 41 -19.83 3.30 0.04
N HIS A 42 -20.28 2.46 0.97
CA HIS A 42 -20.40 2.84 2.37
C HIS A 42 -19.03 3.06 3.00
N MET A 43 -19.01 3.63 4.19
CA MET A 43 -17.79 3.74 4.97
C MET A 43 -17.27 2.33 5.33
N ILE A 44 -16.23 1.87 4.63
CA ILE A 44 -15.64 0.53 4.84
C ILE A 44 -14.70 0.49 6.04
N ASP A 45 -13.97 1.58 6.29
CA ASP A 45 -13.03 1.69 7.40
C ASP A 45 -13.53 2.70 8.46
N THR A 46 -12.90 2.71 9.61
CA THR A 46 -13.21 3.60 10.73
C THR A 46 -12.54 4.97 10.57
N VAL A 47 -13.10 6.00 11.20
CA VAL A 47 -12.33 7.21 11.53
C VAL A 47 -11.49 6.93 12.77
N PHE A 48 -10.21 7.28 12.71
CA PHE A 48 -9.26 7.10 13.79
C PHE A 48 -9.11 8.45 14.48
N VAL A 49 -9.23 8.48 15.80
CA VAL A 49 -9.01 9.67 16.62
C VAL A 49 -8.08 9.35 17.76
N SER A 50 -6.97 10.08 17.82
CA SER A 50 -6.02 10.02 18.92
C SER A 50 -5.53 11.42 19.28
N ARG A 51 -4.67 11.50 20.29
CA ARG A 51 -3.88 12.67 20.64
C ARG A 51 -2.43 12.41 20.23
N SER A 52 -1.74 13.44 19.74
CA SER A 52 -0.30 13.34 19.53
C SER A 52 0.42 13.34 20.89
N ALA A 53 1.63 12.78 20.97
CA ALA A 53 2.47 12.86 22.17
C ALA A 53 3.88 13.35 21.81
N GLU A 54 4.56 14.01 22.74
CA GLU A 54 5.98 14.33 22.56
C GLU A 54 6.83 13.04 22.63
N ILE A 55 7.95 13.01 21.92
CA ILE A 55 8.90 11.88 22.00
C ILE A 55 9.42 11.69 23.43
N SER A 56 9.50 12.77 24.21
CA SER A 56 9.95 12.76 25.60
C SER A 56 8.87 12.30 26.59
N GLU A 57 7.61 12.22 26.15
CA GLU A 57 6.47 11.90 26.99
C GLU A 57 6.46 10.39 27.30
N SER A 58 6.40 10.04 28.58
CA SER A 58 6.34 8.65 29.05
C SER A 58 4.91 8.12 29.09
N THR A 59 4.17 8.26 27.98
CA THR A 59 2.76 7.86 27.88
C THR A 59 2.63 6.64 26.94
N PRO A 60 2.02 5.53 27.39
CA PRO A 60 1.76 4.38 26.52
C PRO A 60 0.90 4.77 25.31
N ALA A 61 1.24 4.28 24.13
CA ALA A 61 0.54 4.61 22.88
C ALA A 61 -0.96 4.28 22.95
N GLU A 62 -1.32 3.22 23.67
CA GLU A 62 -2.71 2.77 23.83
C GLU A 62 -3.56 3.78 24.59
N SER A 63 -2.95 4.64 25.42
CA SER A 63 -3.65 5.67 26.18
C SER A 63 -3.87 6.97 25.39
N LEU A 64 -3.30 7.09 24.20
CA LEU A 64 -3.47 8.25 23.32
C LEU A 64 -4.76 8.21 22.50
N TRP A 65 -5.43 7.05 22.42
CA TRP A 65 -6.68 6.88 21.69
C TRP A 65 -7.85 7.59 22.38
N VAL A 66 -8.63 8.35 21.61
CA VAL A 66 -9.76 9.14 22.13
C VAL A 66 -11.07 8.44 21.81
N SER A 67 -11.80 7.96 22.82
CA SER A 67 -12.98 7.09 22.63
C SER A 67 -14.33 7.76 22.89
N ASP A 68 -14.33 9.01 23.31
CA ASP A 68 -15.50 9.82 23.68
C ASP A 68 -15.57 11.16 22.92
N ALA A 69 -14.95 11.24 21.75
CA ALA A 69 -15.07 12.38 20.85
C ALA A 69 -16.42 12.38 20.11
N GLU A 70 -16.90 13.58 19.79
CA GLU A 70 -18.00 13.76 18.83
C GLU A 70 -17.40 13.79 17.42
N VAL A 71 -17.66 12.76 16.62
CA VAL A 71 -17.12 12.62 15.25
C VAL A 71 -18.26 12.69 14.25
N ARG A 72 -18.15 13.59 13.27
CA ARG A 72 -19.16 13.81 12.22
C ARG A 72 -18.58 13.72 10.82
N VAL A 73 -19.35 13.16 9.89
CA VAL A 73 -19.15 13.27 8.45
C VAL A 73 -20.18 14.27 7.92
N ILE A 74 -19.71 15.35 7.31
CA ILE A 74 -20.53 16.45 6.81
C ILE A 74 -20.31 16.55 5.30
N GLY A 75 -21.39 16.61 4.54
CA GLY A 75 -21.39 16.89 3.10
C GLY A 75 -22.55 17.82 2.77
N ASP A 76 -22.77 18.11 1.48
CA ASP A 76 -23.79 19.08 1.06
C ASP A 76 -25.21 18.74 1.55
N THR A 77 -25.53 17.45 1.61
CA THR A 77 -26.87 16.96 2.00
C THR A 77 -26.87 16.09 3.26
N ILE A 78 -25.72 15.89 3.88
CA ILE A 78 -25.56 14.97 5.02
C ILE A 78 -24.82 15.59 6.20
N ASP A 79 -25.24 15.22 7.41
CA ASP A 79 -24.53 15.45 8.68
C ASP A 79 -24.74 14.21 9.54
N LEU A 80 -23.75 13.31 9.51
CA LEU A 80 -23.82 11.99 10.11
C LEU A 80 -22.93 11.94 11.35
N LEU A 81 -23.53 11.64 12.50
CA LEU A 81 -22.79 11.36 13.73
C LEU A 81 -22.28 9.92 13.73
N LEU A 82 -20.99 9.74 13.95
CA LEU A 82 -20.36 8.43 14.02
C LEU A 82 -20.37 7.90 15.45
N SER A 83 -20.43 6.58 15.57
CA SER A 83 -20.45 5.88 16.85
C SER A 83 -19.08 5.26 17.14
N ALA A 84 -18.62 5.40 18.38
CA ALA A 84 -17.40 4.72 18.82
C ALA A 84 -17.55 3.19 18.72
N VAL A 85 -16.49 2.49 18.28
CA VAL A 85 -16.46 1.04 18.20
C VAL A 85 -16.26 0.45 19.60
N PRO A 86 -17.19 -0.40 20.09
CA PRO A 86 -17.02 -1.05 21.37
C PRO A 86 -15.75 -1.91 21.42
N GLY A 87 -14.91 -1.67 22.44
CA GLY A 87 -13.69 -2.46 22.68
C GLY A 87 -12.51 -2.10 21.78
N ILE A 88 -12.65 -1.13 20.85
CA ILE A 88 -11.54 -0.67 20.00
C ILE A 88 -11.41 0.85 20.15
N PRO A 89 -10.59 1.32 21.12
CA PRO A 89 -10.42 2.74 21.41
C PRO A 89 -10.03 3.57 20.18
N GLY A 90 -10.51 4.81 20.12
CA GLY A 90 -10.14 5.73 19.04
C GLY A 90 -10.82 5.49 17.71
N ARG A 91 -11.74 4.52 17.60
CA ARG A 91 -12.38 4.15 16.33
C ARG A 91 -13.82 4.54 16.29
N TYR A 92 -14.22 5.16 15.18
CA TYR A 92 -15.58 5.64 14.97
C TYR A 92 -16.11 5.12 13.64
N VAL A 93 -17.35 4.62 13.64
CA VAL A 93 -17.99 4.03 12.47
C VAL A 93 -19.27 4.76 12.15
N MET A 94 -19.64 4.72 10.90
CA MET A 94 -20.95 5.17 10.45
C MET A 94 -22.00 4.10 10.78
N GLY A 95 -23.12 4.51 11.37
CA GLY A 95 -24.27 3.62 11.62
C GLY A 95 -25.28 3.58 10.47
N SER A 96 -25.00 4.26 9.36
CA SER A 96 -25.90 4.41 8.20
C SER A 96 -25.30 3.82 6.94
N ASP A 97 -26.17 3.29 6.09
CA ASP A 97 -25.85 2.83 4.73
C ASP A 97 -25.75 4.01 3.75
N HIS A 98 -25.09 5.11 4.14
CA HIS A 98 -24.84 6.21 3.20
C HIS A 98 -23.77 5.77 2.19
N ILE A 99 -23.99 6.07 0.92
CA ILE A 99 -23.04 5.77 -0.17
C ILE A 99 -22.39 7.10 -0.57
N PHE A 100 -21.06 7.15 -0.48
CA PHE A 100 -20.30 8.32 -0.88
C PHE A 100 -20.24 8.45 -2.39
N ILE A 101 -20.49 9.65 -2.90
CA ILE A 101 -20.62 9.93 -4.33
C ILE A 101 -19.31 10.54 -4.86
N SER A 102 -18.86 10.12 -6.05
CA SER A 102 -17.73 10.74 -6.77
C SER A 102 -17.99 12.23 -7.06
N GLY A 103 -16.93 13.04 -7.05
CA GLY A 103 -16.99 14.48 -7.30
C GLY A 103 -17.48 15.31 -6.11
N GLU A 104 -18.11 14.70 -5.12
CA GLU A 104 -18.63 15.39 -3.93
C GLU A 104 -17.53 15.64 -2.88
N THR A 105 -17.70 16.74 -2.14
CA THR A 105 -16.81 17.12 -1.04
C THR A 105 -17.40 16.72 0.32
N TYR A 106 -16.57 16.13 1.17
CA TYR A 106 -16.93 15.75 2.52
C TYR A 106 -15.91 16.28 3.53
N THR A 107 -16.41 16.68 4.69
CA THR A 107 -15.63 17.12 5.84
C THR A 107 -15.81 16.16 6.99
N ILE A 108 -14.70 15.68 7.55
CA ILE A 108 -14.69 14.98 8.84
C ILE A 108 -14.44 16.04 9.91
N SER A 109 -15.34 16.15 10.88
CA SER A 109 -15.20 17.05 12.03
C SER A 109 -15.16 16.25 13.32
N VAL A 110 -14.16 16.54 14.15
CA VAL A 110 -13.95 15.89 15.45
C VAL A 110 -13.94 16.96 16.52
N THR A 111 -14.73 16.76 17.58
CA THR A 111 -14.75 17.62 18.76
C THR A 111 -14.48 16.80 20.02
N HIS A 112 -13.52 17.21 20.83
CA HIS A 112 -13.19 16.56 22.09
C HIS A 112 -12.66 17.59 23.09
N ASN A 113 -13.20 17.60 24.33
CA ASN A 113 -12.81 18.55 25.39
C ASN A 113 -12.82 20.05 25.00
N GLY A 114 -13.67 20.44 24.06
CA GLY A 114 -13.77 21.83 23.57
C GLY A 114 -12.79 22.18 22.44
N GLU A 115 -11.87 21.27 22.10
CA GLU A 115 -11.06 21.36 20.88
C GLU A 115 -11.86 20.82 19.70
N ARG A 116 -11.76 21.50 18.55
CA ARG A 116 -12.39 21.09 17.30
C ARG A 116 -11.34 21.06 16.21
N VAL A 117 -11.27 19.94 15.51
CA VAL A 117 -10.44 19.75 14.32
C VAL A 117 -11.31 19.27 13.16
N SER A 118 -10.86 19.55 11.94
CA SER A 118 -11.58 19.07 10.76
C SER A 118 -10.67 18.93 9.55
N GLY A 119 -10.92 17.90 8.73
CA GLY A 119 -10.29 17.75 7.42
C GLY A 119 -11.32 17.57 6.33
N THR A 120 -10.99 18.03 5.13
CA THR A 120 -11.90 18.01 3.97
C THR A 120 -11.24 17.30 2.79
N THR A 121 -12.02 16.47 2.12
CA THR A 121 -11.62 15.74 0.92
C THR A 121 -12.71 15.87 -0.16
N THR A 122 -12.30 15.88 -1.43
CA THR A 122 -13.20 15.76 -2.57
C THR A 122 -12.95 14.41 -3.21
N ILE A 123 -14.01 13.60 -3.30
CA ILE A 123 -13.89 12.25 -3.86
C ILE A 123 -13.55 12.37 -5.34
N PRO A 124 -12.47 11.71 -5.80
CA PRO A 124 -12.13 11.71 -7.21
C PRO A 124 -13.33 11.29 -8.09
N GLU A 125 -13.35 11.84 -9.30
CA GLU A 125 -14.26 11.40 -10.36
C GLU A 125 -14.02 9.92 -10.72
N GLU A 126 -14.77 9.38 -11.67
CA GLU A 126 -14.64 7.98 -12.08
C GLU A 126 -13.24 7.64 -12.61
N LEU A 127 -12.57 6.68 -11.95
CA LEU A 127 -11.37 6.04 -12.46
C LEU A 127 -11.73 5.06 -13.60
N SER A 128 -11.16 5.30 -14.78
CA SER A 128 -11.22 4.37 -15.90
C SER A 128 -9.93 3.57 -15.98
N ILE A 129 -10.05 2.24 -16.14
CA ILE A 129 -8.92 1.36 -16.41
C ILE A 129 -9.19 0.53 -17.66
N GLU A 130 -8.15 0.28 -18.45
CA GLU A 130 -8.25 -0.53 -19.66
C GLU A 130 -7.10 -1.53 -19.73
N SER A 131 -7.38 -2.75 -20.20
CA SER A 131 -6.29 -3.68 -20.53
C SER A 131 -5.69 -3.28 -21.86
N THR A 132 -4.37 -3.10 -21.90
CA THR A 132 -3.70 -2.73 -23.15
C THR A 132 -3.73 -3.87 -24.16
N HIS A 133 -3.69 -3.55 -25.45
CA HIS A 133 -3.52 -4.57 -26.49
C HIS A 133 -2.25 -5.42 -26.28
N PRO A 134 -2.28 -6.71 -26.67
CA PRO A 134 -1.11 -7.57 -26.62
C PRO A 134 0.11 -6.93 -27.29
N SER A 135 1.27 -7.07 -26.67
CA SER A 135 2.52 -6.46 -27.13
C SER A 135 3.68 -7.44 -27.00
N VAL A 136 4.85 -7.07 -27.51
CA VAL A 136 6.07 -7.88 -27.42
C VAL A 136 7.07 -7.19 -26.51
N TYR A 137 7.63 -7.94 -25.56
CA TYR A 137 8.75 -7.53 -24.72
C TYR A 137 10.05 -8.10 -25.27
N TYR A 138 11.01 -7.23 -25.54
CA TYR A 138 12.32 -7.60 -26.08
C TYR A 138 13.34 -7.66 -24.96
N CYS A 139 13.97 -8.82 -24.78
CA CYS A 139 15.05 -8.96 -23.83
C CYS A 139 16.11 -9.94 -24.31
N ARG A 140 17.38 -9.48 -24.30
CA ARG A 140 18.56 -10.26 -24.68
C ARG A 140 18.44 -10.93 -26.07
N GLY A 141 17.81 -10.24 -27.02
CA GLY A 141 17.61 -10.72 -28.39
C GLY A 141 16.48 -11.75 -28.54
N GLN A 142 15.70 -12.00 -27.49
CA GLN A 142 14.50 -12.82 -27.51
C GLN A 142 13.24 -11.96 -27.36
N GLU A 143 12.19 -12.38 -28.05
CA GLU A 143 10.85 -11.82 -27.99
C GLU A 143 9.99 -12.63 -27.01
N TYR A 144 9.24 -11.93 -26.17
CA TYR A 144 8.27 -12.50 -25.24
C TYR A 144 6.92 -11.82 -25.43
N ASP A 145 5.87 -12.60 -25.65
CA ASP A 145 4.51 -12.07 -25.78
C ASP A 145 4.01 -11.57 -24.44
N VAL A 146 3.51 -10.34 -24.40
CA VAL A 146 2.84 -9.72 -23.25
C VAL A 146 1.34 -9.73 -23.55
N PRO A 147 0.53 -10.53 -22.84
CA PRO A 147 -0.90 -10.64 -23.10
C PRO A 147 -1.68 -9.41 -22.63
N SER A 148 -2.86 -9.23 -23.20
CA SER A 148 -3.97 -8.49 -22.57
C SER A 148 -4.71 -9.43 -21.61
N ILE A 149 -5.35 -8.88 -20.59
CA ILE A 149 -6.15 -9.66 -19.62
C ILE A 149 -7.58 -9.15 -19.53
N ASN A 150 -8.50 -10.02 -19.16
CA ASN A 150 -9.87 -9.68 -18.82
C ASN A 150 -9.92 -8.99 -17.45
N ILE A 151 -10.24 -7.70 -17.46
CA ILE A 151 -10.42 -6.89 -16.25
C ILE A 151 -11.90 -6.72 -15.87
N ASP A 152 -12.83 -7.16 -16.72
CA ASP A 152 -14.28 -7.13 -16.47
C ASP A 152 -14.75 -8.46 -15.86
N ASN A 153 -14.13 -8.87 -14.74
CA ASN A 153 -14.39 -10.17 -14.11
C ASN A 153 -14.78 -10.10 -12.63
N PHE A 154 -14.91 -8.89 -12.08
CA PHE A 154 -15.15 -8.66 -10.67
C PHE A 154 -16.22 -7.58 -10.44
N VAL A 155 -17.05 -7.79 -9.41
CA VAL A 155 -17.92 -6.75 -8.86
C VAL A 155 -18.01 -6.90 -7.35
N ILE A 156 -18.01 -5.77 -6.64
CA ILE A 156 -18.29 -5.75 -5.20
C ILE A 156 -19.77 -6.12 -5.01
N ASP A 157 -20.03 -7.09 -4.14
CA ASP A 157 -21.36 -7.56 -3.79
C ASP A 157 -21.39 -7.87 -2.30
N ILE A 158 -21.88 -6.90 -1.52
CA ILE A 158 -21.97 -6.99 -0.06
C ILE A 158 -22.94 -8.10 0.37
N GLY A 159 -23.84 -8.55 -0.53
CA GLY A 159 -24.71 -9.71 -0.31
C GLY A 159 -24.02 -11.06 -0.50
N SER A 160 -22.82 -11.08 -1.09
CA SER A 160 -22.02 -12.30 -1.27
C SER A 160 -21.27 -12.67 0.01
N PRO A 161 -21.11 -13.95 0.35
CA PRO A 161 -20.31 -14.39 1.50
C PRO A 161 -18.86 -13.86 1.50
N PHE A 162 -18.32 -13.59 0.32
CA PHE A 162 -16.96 -13.07 0.15
C PHE A 162 -16.90 -11.55 -0.03
N GLY A 163 -18.04 -10.84 -0.01
CA GLY A 163 -18.13 -9.40 -0.27
C GLY A 163 -17.98 -9.02 -1.75
N PHE A 164 -17.81 -9.99 -2.65
CA PHE A 164 -17.71 -9.79 -4.09
C PHE A 164 -18.25 -10.97 -4.88
N ARG A 165 -18.40 -10.77 -6.19
CA ARG A 165 -18.75 -11.81 -7.16
C ARG A 165 -17.81 -11.78 -8.36
N ILE A 166 -17.50 -12.98 -8.84
CA ILE A 166 -16.84 -13.19 -10.13
C ILE A 166 -17.90 -13.09 -11.23
N THR A 167 -17.69 -12.18 -12.18
CA THR A 167 -18.64 -11.89 -13.27
C THR A 167 -18.16 -12.36 -14.64
N GLY A 168 -16.87 -12.67 -14.77
CA GLY A 168 -16.23 -13.04 -16.02
C GLY A 168 -15.09 -14.05 -15.83
N ALA A 169 -14.43 -14.40 -16.92
CA ALA A 169 -13.26 -15.28 -16.87
C ALA A 169 -12.11 -14.59 -16.14
N ILE A 170 -11.41 -15.35 -15.29
CA ILE A 170 -10.19 -14.90 -14.63
C ILE A 170 -9.03 -15.43 -15.45
N ASP A 171 -8.22 -14.51 -15.98
CA ASP A 171 -7.04 -14.90 -16.76
C ASP A 171 -5.88 -15.30 -15.84
N THR A 172 -5.10 -16.26 -16.33
CA THR A 172 -3.90 -16.76 -15.68
C THR A 172 -2.67 -16.20 -16.38
N VAL A 173 -1.74 -15.64 -15.61
CA VAL A 173 -0.42 -15.22 -16.09
C VAL A 173 0.67 -15.95 -15.31
N ALA A 174 1.63 -16.53 -16.02
CA ALA A 174 2.72 -17.27 -15.40
C ALA A 174 3.88 -16.33 -15.02
N LEU A 175 4.29 -16.37 -13.77
CA LEU A 175 5.44 -15.63 -13.28
C LEU A 175 6.70 -16.47 -13.47
N ARG A 176 7.60 -15.98 -14.33
CA ARG A 176 8.94 -16.53 -14.53
C ARG A 176 9.93 -15.82 -13.62
N GLN A 177 10.95 -16.53 -13.15
CA GLN A 177 12.02 -15.96 -12.32
C GLN A 177 13.35 -15.89 -13.07
N GLY A 178 14.18 -14.90 -12.71
CA GLY A 178 15.52 -14.68 -13.25
C GLY A 178 15.56 -13.95 -14.59
N ASN A 179 16.77 -13.60 -15.04
CA ASN A 179 17.02 -12.99 -16.36
C ASN A 179 16.08 -11.81 -16.66
N CYS A 180 15.26 -11.94 -17.68
CA CYS A 180 14.36 -10.90 -18.16
C CYS A 180 13.15 -10.63 -17.25
N PHE A 181 12.90 -11.47 -16.23
CA PHE A 181 11.61 -11.54 -15.55
C PHE A 181 11.62 -10.97 -14.13
N THR A 182 12.73 -11.10 -13.39
CA THR A 182 12.86 -10.58 -12.01
C THR A 182 14.15 -9.78 -11.75
N GLU A 183 14.80 -9.22 -12.79
CA GLU A 183 16.09 -8.52 -12.64
C GLU A 183 16.00 -7.02 -12.28
N SER A 184 14.88 -6.35 -12.57
CA SER A 184 14.73 -4.91 -12.34
C SER A 184 13.29 -4.42 -12.38
N PHE A 185 13.09 -3.11 -12.18
CA PHE A 185 11.81 -2.43 -12.41
C PHE A 185 11.34 -2.50 -13.88
N ALA A 186 12.25 -2.68 -14.82
CA ALA A 186 11.95 -2.77 -16.26
C ALA A 186 11.88 -4.23 -16.75
N SER A 187 11.70 -5.19 -15.84
CA SER A 187 11.52 -6.60 -16.19
C SER A 187 10.26 -6.83 -17.01
N TYR A 188 10.18 -8.00 -17.63
CA TYR A 188 9.02 -8.47 -18.37
C TYR A 188 7.70 -8.16 -17.62
N PRO A 189 6.78 -7.42 -18.26
CA PRO A 189 5.44 -7.22 -17.73
C PRO A 189 4.61 -8.49 -17.94
N LEU A 190 3.96 -8.98 -16.88
CA LEU A 190 3.01 -10.08 -16.99
C LEU A 190 1.79 -9.65 -17.82
N TYR A 191 1.40 -8.38 -17.69
CA TYR A 191 0.40 -7.68 -18.50
C TYR A 191 0.56 -6.16 -18.29
N LYS A 192 -0.23 -5.33 -18.99
CA LYS A 192 -0.24 -3.88 -18.76
C LYS A 192 -1.65 -3.34 -18.65
N ILE A 193 -1.81 -2.31 -17.82
CA ILE A 193 -3.08 -1.62 -17.57
C ILE A 193 -2.89 -0.15 -17.88
N ASP A 194 -3.78 0.39 -18.70
CA ASP A 194 -3.91 1.80 -18.99
C ASP A 194 -4.94 2.44 -18.05
N PHE A 195 -4.83 3.74 -17.83
CA PHE A 195 -5.80 4.52 -17.05
C PHE A 195 -5.78 5.99 -17.47
N ASN A 196 -6.83 6.73 -17.10
CA ASN A 196 -6.95 8.17 -17.35
C ASN A 196 -5.95 8.99 -16.50
N GLU A 197 -4.66 8.94 -16.85
CA GLU A 197 -3.57 9.57 -16.08
C GLU A 197 -3.69 11.09 -15.96
N ASP A 198 -4.23 11.77 -16.99
CA ASP A 198 -4.36 13.23 -17.01
C ASP A 198 -5.31 13.77 -15.93
N ASP A 199 -6.20 12.91 -15.39
CA ASP A 199 -7.21 13.30 -14.41
C ASP A 199 -6.70 13.24 -12.95
N TYR A 200 -5.58 12.56 -12.70
CA TYR A 200 -5.12 12.27 -11.33
C TYR A 200 -3.61 12.43 -11.17
N GLN A 201 -3.18 12.94 -10.01
CA GLN A 201 -1.76 13.09 -9.69
C GLN A 201 -1.08 11.77 -9.34
N THR A 202 -1.80 10.85 -8.70
CA THR A 202 -1.28 9.54 -8.37
C THR A 202 -2.38 8.49 -8.35
N ILE A 203 -2.05 7.30 -8.84
CA ILE A 203 -2.86 6.09 -8.72
C ILE A 203 -2.16 5.17 -7.74
N ARG A 204 -2.90 4.73 -6.72
CA ARG A 204 -2.46 3.68 -5.81
C ARG A 204 -2.97 2.33 -6.32
N ILE A 205 -2.06 1.44 -6.66
CA ILE A 205 -2.34 0.06 -7.04
C ILE A 205 -2.14 -0.82 -5.83
N ILE A 206 -3.15 -1.60 -5.47
CA ILE A 206 -3.11 -2.56 -4.36
C ILE A 206 -3.22 -3.96 -4.94
N SER A 207 -2.23 -4.79 -4.61
CA SER A 207 -2.26 -6.23 -4.86
C SER A 207 -2.64 -6.96 -3.59
N PHE A 208 -3.79 -7.62 -3.59
CA PHE A 208 -4.25 -8.43 -2.47
C PHE A 208 -4.33 -9.90 -2.87
N ALA A 209 -3.40 -10.71 -2.36
CA ALA A 209 -3.39 -12.14 -2.57
C ALA A 209 -4.45 -12.81 -1.68
N LEU A 210 -5.47 -13.42 -2.28
CA LEU A 210 -6.59 -14.02 -1.56
C LEU A 210 -6.22 -15.38 -0.93
N GLU A 211 -5.11 -15.96 -1.36
CA GLU A 211 -4.64 -17.29 -0.95
C GLU A 211 -3.26 -17.22 -0.25
N ALA A 212 -2.89 -16.04 0.26
CA ALA A 212 -1.59 -15.82 0.92
C ALA A 212 -1.37 -16.70 2.16
N ASP A 213 -2.45 -17.00 2.89
CA ASP A 213 -2.42 -17.78 4.13
C ASP A 213 -2.41 -19.30 3.87
N SER A 214 -2.29 -19.73 2.61
CA SER A 214 -2.22 -21.15 2.26
C SER A 214 -0.90 -21.75 2.73
N MET A 215 -0.98 -22.67 3.69
CA MET A 215 0.16 -23.37 4.26
C MET A 215 0.18 -24.85 3.86
N ASP A 216 1.35 -25.37 3.53
CA ASP A 216 1.61 -26.80 3.32
C ASP A 216 3.07 -27.11 3.68
N LEU A 217 3.49 -28.37 3.54
CA LEU A 217 4.85 -28.80 3.82
C LEU A 217 5.85 -28.19 2.84
N GLU A 218 7.04 -27.88 3.36
CA GLU A 218 8.17 -27.43 2.55
C GLU A 218 8.45 -28.34 1.34
N PRO A 219 8.81 -27.76 0.19
CA PRO A 219 9.11 -28.52 -1.01
C PRO A 219 10.40 -29.33 -0.80
N PHE A 220 10.45 -30.50 -1.44
CA PHE A 220 11.60 -31.39 -1.37
C PHE A 220 11.97 -31.92 -2.75
N ASN A 221 13.23 -32.33 -2.89
CA ASN A 221 13.70 -32.99 -4.09
C ASN A 221 13.42 -34.49 -3.99
N ASP A 222 12.36 -34.93 -4.66
CA ASP A 222 11.98 -36.35 -4.74
C ASP A 222 12.90 -37.08 -5.72
N ILE A 223 13.97 -37.67 -5.19
CA ILE A 223 15.03 -38.31 -5.98
C ILE A 223 14.52 -39.62 -6.59
N ASN A 224 13.56 -40.28 -5.94
CA ASN A 224 13.07 -41.59 -6.35
C ASN A 224 11.69 -41.55 -7.04
N ALA A 225 11.11 -40.35 -7.18
CA ALA A 225 9.84 -40.06 -7.83
C ALA A 225 8.63 -40.82 -7.22
N ASN A 226 8.64 -41.08 -5.91
CA ASN A 226 7.56 -41.77 -5.22
C ASN A 226 6.46 -40.84 -4.67
N GLY A 227 6.66 -39.52 -4.75
CA GLY A 227 5.75 -38.48 -4.27
C GLY A 227 5.78 -38.23 -2.76
N PHE A 228 6.72 -38.83 -2.02
CA PHE A 228 6.88 -38.72 -0.58
C PHE A 228 8.31 -38.35 -0.22
N TRP A 229 8.46 -37.53 0.82
CA TRP A 229 9.79 -37.22 1.34
C TRP A 229 10.36 -38.42 2.09
N ASP A 230 11.53 -38.89 1.67
CA ASP A 230 12.28 -39.97 2.30
C ASP A 230 13.46 -39.47 3.13
N ALA A 231 13.82 -40.24 4.16
CA ALA A 231 14.99 -39.94 4.98
C ALA A 231 16.28 -39.96 4.14
N GLY A 232 16.86 -38.77 3.93
CA GLY A 232 18.06 -38.57 3.11
C GLY A 232 17.83 -37.68 1.88
N GLU A 233 16.58 -37.30 1.60
CA GLU A 233 16.26 -36.30 0.58
C GLU A 233 16.38 -34.88 1.12
N GLU A 234 16.90 -33.99 0.30
CA GLU A 234 17.01 -32.56 0.63
C GLU A 234 15.64 -31.89 0.49
N PHE A 235 15.33 -30.99 1.42
CA PHE A 235 14.17 -30.12 1.38
C PHE A 235 14.60 -28.67 1.58
N GLU A 236 13.78 -27.75 1.09
CA GLU A 236 14.00 -26.32 1.28
C GLU A 236 13.53 -25.90 2.68
N ASP A 237 14.47 -25.68 3.60
CA ASP A 237 14.22 -25.28 4.98
C ASP A 237 14.05 -23.74 5.08
N TRP A 238 12.87 -23.25 4.71
CA TRP A 238 12.56 -21.82 4.64
C TRP A 238 12.49 -21.16 6.02
N ASN A 239 12.05 -21.91 7.03
CA ASN A 239 11.97 -21.44 8.41
C ASN A 239 13.22 -21.77 9.25
N ASN A 240 14.25 -22.40 8.68
CA ASN A 240 15.49 -22.79 9.36
C ASN A 240 15.26 -23.63 10.63
N SER A 241 14.21 -24.46 10.65
CA SER A 241 13.89 -25.33 11.79
C SER A 241 14.71 -26.62 11.79
N GLY A 242 15.30 -26.98 10.64
CA GLY A 242 15.95 -28.27 10.40
C GLY A 242 14.96 -29.43 10.27
N LEU A 243 13.65 -29.16 10.21
CA LEU A 243 12.58 -30.14 10.03
C LEU A 243 11.73 -29.73 8.83
N ARG A 244 11.34 -30.70 8.01
CA ARG A 244 10.37 -30.45 6.94
C ARG A 244 9.00 -30.23 7.56
N ASP A 245 8.59 -28.99 7.69
CA ASP A 245 7.34 -28.59 8.32
C ASP A 245 6.55 -27.60 7.46
N SER A 246 5.59 -26.90 8.06
CA SER A 246 4.59 -26.13 7.32
C SER A 246 5.02 -24.69 7.09
N VAL A 247 4.91 -24.23 5.84
CA VAL A 247 5.24 -22.88 5.39
C VAL A 247 4.18 -22.36 4.41
N TYR A 248 4.18 -21.06 4.14
CA TYR A 248 3.29 -20.45 3.14
C TYR A 248 3.69 -20.89 1.73
N ILE A 249 2.96 -21.85 1.16
CA ILE A 249 3.30 -22.38 -0.16
C ILE A 249 3.06 -21.37 -1.28
N ASN A 250 2.12 -20.45 -1.11
CA ASN A 250 1.87 -19.46 -2.14
C ASN A 250 2.88 -18.32 -2.09
N LEU A 251 3.73 -18.21 -1.08
CA LEU A 251 4.76 -17.17 -1.05
C LEU A 251 5.76 -17.37 -2.21
N ILE A 252 6.07 -16.28 -2.91
CA ILE A 252 7.14 -16.28 -3.92
C ILE A 252 8.47 -16.22 -3.18
N TYR A 253 9.12 -17.37 -3.07
CA TYR A 253 10.47 -17.50 -2.53
C TYR A 253 11.51 -17.11 -3.59
N ASP A 254 12.23 -16.03 -3.34
CA ASP A 254 13.34 -15.54 -4.15
C ASP A 254 14.34 -14.83 -3.23
N THR A 255 15.50 -15.44 -3.05
CA THR A 255 16.58 -14.93 -2.18
C THR A 255 17.66 -14.19 -2.96
N THR A 256 17.43 -13.90 -4.25
CA THR A 256 18.38 -13.16 -5.07
C THR A 256 18.59 -11.76 -4.52
N GLY A 257 19.80 -11.23 -4.67
CA GLY A 257 20.13 -9.87 -4.20
C GLY A 257 19.27 -8.79 -4.87
N THR A 258 18.75 -9.04 -6.08
CA THR A 258 17.80 -8.17 -6.76
C THR A 258 16.45 -8.16 -6.06
N TYR A 259 15.88 -9.34 -5.78
CA TYR A 259 14.61 -9.44 -5.08
C TYR A 259 14.64 -8.72 -3.74
N VAL A 260 15.69 -9.00 -2.94
CA VAL A 260 15.90 -8.36 -1.63
C VAL A 260 16.07 -6.84 -1.74
N ARG A 261 16.68 -6.33 -2.82
CA ARG A 261 16.85 -4.88 -3.03
C ARG A 261 15.53 -4.17 -3.29
N TRP A 262 14.63 -4.77 -4.07
CA TRP A 262 13.38 -4.13 -4.48
C TRP A 262 12.24 -4.35 -3.49
N LYS A 263 12.16 -5.55 -2.91
CA LYS A 263 11.06 -5.94 -2.02
C LYS A 263 11.44 -6.05 -0.55
N GLY A 264 12.73 -5.88 -0.23
CA GLY A 264 13.25 -6.14 1.11
C GLY A 264 13.29 -7.62 1.46
N GLY A 265 13.76 -7.92 2.68
CA GLY A 265 13.74 -9.27 3.23
C GLY A 265 12.32 -9.74 3.59
N TYR A 266 12.18 -11.02 3.88
CA TYR A 266 10.94 -11.57 4.43
C TYR A 266 10.78 -11.17 5.90
N PHE A 267 9.56 -10.84 6.30
CA PHE A 267 9.20 -10.82 7.71
C PHE A 267 9.12 -12.27 8.21
N ARG A 268 9.18 -12.46 9.53
CA ARG A 268 9.12 -13.78 10.15
C ARG A 268 8.17 -13.78 11.33
N ASP A 269 7.40 -14.84 11.46
CA ASP A 269 6.49 -15.03 12.59
C ASP A 269 7.22 -15.64 13.81
N GLU A 270 6.45 -16.01 14.84
CA GLU A 270 6.98 -16.63 16.06
C GLU A 270 7.68 -18.00 15.83
N ASN A 271 7.32 -18.69 14.74
CA ASN A 271 7.91 -19.97 14.34
C ASN A 271 9.00 -19.79 13.26
N ASN A 272 9.43 -18.55 13.03
CA ASN A 272 10.42 -18.18 12.02
C ASN A 272 9.95 -18.43 10.58
N VAL A 273 8.64 -18.65 10.34
CA VAL A 273 8.06 -18.85 9.00
C VAL A 273 8.09 -17.51 8.25
N PRO A 274 8.70 -17.47 7.06
CA PRO A 274 8.82 -16.24 6.30
C PRO A 274 7.49 -15.83 5.66
N TYR A 275 7.19 -14.52 5.65
CA TYR A 275 6.02 -13.95 4.97
C TYR A 275 6.28 -12.54 4.41
N LYS A 276 5.36 -12.03 3.61
CA LYS A 276 5.31 -10.66 3.10
C LYS A 276 4.02 -9.98 3.53
N LEU A 277 4.03 -8.65 3.56
CA LEU A 277 2.81 -7.90 3.86
C LEU A 277 1.80 -8.08 2.73
N ASN A 278 0.57 -8.38 3.11
CA ASN A 278 -0.55 -8.55 2.19
C ASN A 278 -1.76 -7.83 2.79
N PRO A 279 -2.37 -6.84 2.09
CA PRO A 279 -2.07 -6.40 0.73
C PRO A 279 -0.79 -5.57 0.60
N TRP A 280 -0.25 -5.50 -0.63
CA TRP A 280 0.93 -4.69 -0.97
C TRP A 280 0.56 -3.51 -1.91
N PRO A 281 0.80 -2.25 -1.50
CA PRO A 281 0.52 -1.08 -2.31
C PRO A 281 1.71 -0.59 -3.15
N TRP A 282 1.42 -0.02 -4.31
CA TRP A 282 2.34 0.73 -5.18
C TRP A 282 1.70 2.04 -5.62
N ASN A 283 2.44 3.14 -5.60
CA ASN A 283 1.99 4.40 -6.18
C ASN A 283 2.61 4.58 -7.56
N VAL A 284 1.81 4.99 -8.53
CA VAL A 284 2.22 5.24 -9.92
C VAL A 284 1.61 6.55 -10.39
N GLU A 285 2.29 7.22 -11.31
CA GLU A 285 1.89 8.54 -11.84
C GLU A 285 1.72 8.51 -13.36
N THR A 286 2.06 7.41 -14.02
CA THR A 286 2.05 7.30 -15.48
C THR A 286 1.42 6.01 -15.95
N ALA A 287 0.72 6.08 -17.07
CA ALA A 287 0.12 4.98 -17.79
C ALA A 287 0.83 4.76 -19.15
N PRO A 288 0.77 3.53 -19.71
CA PRO A 288 0.28 2.31 -19.08
C PRO A 288 1.27 1.75 -18.06
N VAL A 289 0.75 1.14 -17.01
CA VAL A 289 1.59 0.48 -15.99
C VAL A 289 1.95 -0.93 -16.44
N SER A 290 3.25 -1.21 -16.38
CA SER A 290 3.81 -2.55 -16.62
C SER A 290 3.71 -3.39 -15.35
N MET A 291 2.68 -4.23 -15.28
CA MET A 291 2.41 -5.11 -14.13
C MET A 291 3.40 -6.26 -14.12
N SER A 292 4.52 -6.08 -13.42
CA SER A 292 5.62 -7.03 -13.33
C SER A 292 5.63 -7.78 -11.99
N TRP A 293 6.65 -8.63 -11.78
CA TRP A 293 6.90 -9.35 -10.51
C TRP A 293 6.90 -8.47 -9.25
N LEU A 294 7.15 -7.16 -9.39
CA LEU A 294 7.13 -6.21 -8.27
C LEU A 294 5.76 -6.08 -7.59
N PHE A 295 4.68 -6.39 -8.30
CA PHE A 295 3.31 -6.28 -7.79
C PHE A 295 2.81 -7.54 -7.08
N TYR A 296 3.57 -8.64 -7.10
CA TYR A 296 3.11 -9.95 -6.59
C TYR A 296 4.14 -10.56 -5.66
N ASP A 297 3.77 -10.73 -4.39
CA ASP A 297 4.57 -11.47 -3.41
C ASP A 297 4.12 -12.91 -3.22
N TYR A 298 2.97 -13.26 -3.79
CA TYR A 298 2.35 -14.57 -3.71
C TYR A 298 1.92 -15.06 -5.11
N TYR A 299 1.84 -16.38 -5.26
CA TYR A 299 1.13 -17.07 -6.33
C TYR A 299 -0.34 -17.24 -5.95
N GLY A 300 -1.18 -17.57 -6.92
CA GLY A 300 -2.61 -17.81 -6.72
C GLY A 300 -3.47 -16.63 -7.18
N LEU A 301 -4.67 -16.52 -6.60
CA LEU A 301 -5.65 -15.51 -6.98
C LEU A 301 -5.38 -14.15 -6.31
N HIS A 302 -5.26 -13.11 -7.12
CA HIS A 302 -5.07 -11.73 -6.68
C HIS A 302 -6.28 -10.86 -7.01
N LEU A 303 -6.75 -10.10 -6.01
CA LEU A 303 -7.60 -8.94 -6.21
C LEU A 303 -6.71 -7.72 -6.43
N MET A 304 -6.67 -7.25 -7.67
CA MET A 304 -5.98 -6.03 -8.05
C MET A 304 -6.94 -4.86 -7.95
N THR A 305 -6.57 -3.82 -7.21
CA THR A 305 -7.38 -2.61 -7.04
C THR A 305 -6.56 -1.39 -7.42
N PHE A 306 -7.04 -0.65 -8.41
CA PHE A 306 -6.50 0.65 -8.80
C PHE A 306 -7.34 1.72 -8.10
N GLN A 307 -6.69 2.66 -7.43
CA GLN A 307 -7.34 3.74 -6.69
C GLN A 307 -6.80 5.09 -7.18
N ALA A 308 -7.66 5.89 -7.79
CA ALA A 308 -7.40 7.32 -7.96
C ALA A 308 -7.54 7.96 -6.59
N THR A 309 -6.49 8.61 -6.10
CA THR A 309 -6.51 9.27 -4.79
C THR A 309 -6.73 10.76 -4.93
N ASP A 310 -7.28 11.38 -3.90
CA ASP A 310 -7.45 12.83 -3.84
C ASP A 310 -6.13 13.59 -3.66
N GLU A 311 -6.19 14.91 -3.84
CA GLU A 311 -5.03 15.80 -3.71
C GLU A 311 -4.46 15.77 -2.28
N ALA A 312 -5.30 15.61 -1.25
CA ALA A 312 -4.84 15.54 0.14
C ALA A 312 -3.94 14.32 0.36
N PHE A 313 -4.28 13.16 -0.20
CA PHE A 313 -3.42 11.98 -0.16
C PHE A 313 -2.07 12.27 -0.82
N PHE A 314 -2.06 12.79 -2.04
CA PHE A 314 -0.83 13.10 -2.76
C PHE A 314 0.08 14.06 -1.96
N ASN A 315 -0.47 15.19 -1.50
CA ASN A 315 0.26 16.20 -0.74
C ASN A 315 0.81 15.67 0.60
N TYR A 316 0.05 14.80 1.28
CA TYR A 316 0.49 14.20 2.53
C TYR A 316 1.73 13.32 2.31
N PHE A 317 1.68 12.43 1.32
CA PHE A 317 2.74 11.46 1.08
C PHE A 317 4.02 12.08 0.50
N GLN A 318 3.94 13.22 -0.21
CA GLN A 318 5.12 13.96 -0.66
C GLN A 318 6.02 14.45 0.50
N GLY A 319 5.46 14.65 1.69
CA GLY A 319 6.19 15.08 2.88
C GLY A 319 6.61 13.94 3.81
N LEU A 320 6.45 12.67 3.42
CA LEU A 320 6.94 11.57 4.25
C LEU A 320 8.47 11.50 4.22
N PRO A 321 9.15 11.23 5.35
CA PRO A 321 10.61 11.22 5.44
C PRO A 321 11.31 10.26 4.45
N GLU A 322 10.64 9.17 4.07
CA GLU A 322 11.11 8.22 3.05
C GLU A 322 11.31 8.87 1.68
N PHE A 323 10.54 9.92 1.38
CA PHE A 323 10.61 10.69 0.14
C PHE A 323 11.29 12.05 0.34
N ASN A 324 11.07 12.69 1.49
CA ASN A 324 11.63 13.99 1.83
C ASN A 324 11.76 14.19 3.35
N SER A 325 12.99 14.05 3.87
CA SER A 325 13.27 14.22 5.30
C SER A 325 13.25 15.67 5.81
N PHE A 326 13.01 16.66 4.94
CA PHE A 326 13.12 18.09 5.27
C PHE A 326 11.76 18.81 5.33
N VAL A 327 10.67 18.13 4.96
CA VAL A 327 9.32 18.69 4.90
C VAL A 327 8.42 17.78 5.70
N LEU A 328 7.56 18.33 6.56
CA LEU A 328 6.55 17.54 7.25
C LEU A 328 5.42 17.14 6.28
N PRO A 329 4.76 15.99 6.48
CA PRO A 329 3.58 15.63 5.72
C PRO A 329 2.54 16.76 5.73
N SER A 330 2.01 17.10 4.56
CA SER A 330 1.00 18.15 4.42
C SER A 330 -0.37 17.63 4.91
N SER A 331 -0.61 17.75 6.21
CA SER A 331 -1.90 17.44 6.83
C SER A 331 -2.98 18.40 6.34
N ASN A 332 -4.12 17.88 5.88
CA ASN A 332 -5.31 18.67 5.56
C ASN A 332 -6.25 18.86 6.77
N ILE A 333 -5.82 18.47 7.97
CA ILE A 333 -6.56 18.69 9.22
C ILE A 333 -6.30 20.11 9.74
N ASP A 334 -7.33 20.94 9.75
CA ASP A 334 -7.32 22.23 10.44
C ASP A 334 -7.38 22.02 11.96
N GLY A 335 -6.52 22.74 12.69
CA GLY A 335 -6.40 22.66 14.14
C GLY A 335 -5.73 21.39 14.70
N GLY A 336 -5.33 20.43 13.86
CA GLY A 336 -4.81 19.12 14.28
C GLY A 336 -3.78 18.52 13.33
N TYR A 337 -3.58 17.20 13.44
CA TYR A 337 -2.71 16.41 12.55
C TYR A 337 -3.49 15.24 11.92
N GLY A 338 -2.91 14.63 10.89
CA GLY A 338 -3.41 13.42 10.26
C GLY A 338 -3.80 13.64 8.80
N LEU A 339 -4.77 12.89 8.32
CA LEU A 339 -5.20 12.92 6.92
C LEU A 339 -6.66 12.49 6.80
N VAL A 340 -7.46 13.34 6.16
CA VAL A 340 -8.76 12.96 5.60
C VAL A 340 -8.57 12.87 4.09
N SER A 341 -8.62 11.66 3.56
CA SER A 341 -8.42 11.40 2.13
C SER A 341 -9.62 10.71 1.52
N SER A 342 -9.63 10.61 0.20
CA SER A 342 -10.62 9.79 -0.49
C SER A 342 -10.09 9.19 -1.78
N SER A 343 -10.82 8.22 -2.31
CA SER A 343 -10.48 7.58 -3.57
C SER A 343 -11.69 7.16 -4.41
N ALA A 344 -11.47 7.06 -5.72
CA ALA A 344 -12.30 6.26 -6.62
C ALA A 344 -11.53 5.02 -7.02
N SER A 345 -12.19 3.86 -7.10
CA SER A 345 -11.48 2.59 -7.34
C SER A 345 -12.13 1.70 -8.38
N ARG A 346 -11.27 0.95 -9.07
CA ARG A 346 -11.65 -0.14 -9.98
C ARG A 346 -10.82 -1.37 -9.61
N SER A 347 -11.46 -2.54 -9.61
CA SER A 347 -10.81 -3.78 -9.21
C SER A 347 -11.11 -4.90 -10.19
N PHE A 348 -10.16 -5.82 -10.34
CA PHE A 348 -10.29 -7.04 -11.13
C PHE A 348 -9.49 -8.18 -10.49
N LEU A 349 -9.81 -9.40 -10.89
CA LEU A 349 -9.11 -10.60 -10.46
C LEU A 349 -8.12 -11.08 -11.53
N VAL A 350 -6.97 -11.57 -11.10
CA VAL A 350 -5.99 -12.24 -11.96
C VAL A 350 -5.36 -13.40 -11.19
N TYR A 351 -5.06 -14.50 -11.87
CA TYR A 351 -4.37 -15.63 -11.26
C TYR A 351 -2.88 -15.62 -11.65
N ILE A 352 -2.00 -15.60 -10.65
CA ILE A 352 -0.55 -15.63 -10.83
C ILE A 352 -0.08 -17.07 -10.65
N ASP A 353 0.33 -17.69 -11.74
CA ASP A 353 0.76 -19.08 -11.73
C ASP A 353 2.28 -19.22 -11.62
N ARG A 354 2.72 -20.35 -11.08
CA ARG A 354 4.12 -20.76 -11.13
C ARG A 354 4.45 -21.13 -12.56
N PHE A 355 5.55 -20.61 -13.08
CA PHE A 355 6.03 -21.08 -14.38
C PHE A 355 6.71 -22.45 -14.22
N GLU A 356 6.09 -23.49 -14.76
CA GLU A 356 6.71 -24.80 -14.95
C GLU A 356 7.26 -24.88 -16.39
N GLU A 357 8.55 -25.24 -16.53
CA GLU A 357 9.25 -25.35 -17.82
C GLU A 357 8.86 -26.58 -18.65
#